data_AF-A0A0Q9P1D1-F1
#
_entry.id   AF-A0A0Q9P1D1-F1
#
_cell.length_a   1.000
_cell.length_b   1.000
_cell.length_c   1.000
_cell.angle_alpha   90.00
_cell.angle_beta   90.00
_cell.angle_gamma   90.00
#
_symmetry.space_group_name_H-M   'P 1'
#
loop_
_entity.id
_entity.type
_entity.pdbx_description
1 polymer ?
#
loop_
_entity_poly.entity_id
_entity_poly.type
_entity_poly.pdbx_seq_one_letter_code
_entity_poly.pdbx_strand_id
1 'polypeptide(L)'
;MDILTLEAEATSASSLASHGISALERLSSAATEADPVLACLALASEKMLKMTIGMTSMATGEPWPDRRRMQGYSHGITKMNREAMGLLMQRLDKATHPPVVLNAALTSVDVTWTSPLLAALSDYGSGGRFYNLDTLAGEEHKFPSPAQMWRDMEDAVIAAHPEVLEFLAASGGSNAEARGPLNAKLATAFRNWWAVYATAWKHGLAGDEARPLGWVIALDR
;
A
#
# COMPACT_ATOMS: atom_id res chain seq x y z
N MET A 1 -20.53 -16.84 -0.91
CA MET A 1 -19.61 -15.91 -1.59
C MET A 1 -18.90 -16.68 -2.67
N ASP A 2 -18.71 -16.10 -3.85
CA ASP A 2 -18.00 -16.76 -4.95
C ASP A 2 -16.48 -16.70 -4.73
N ILE A 3 -15.85 -17.85 -4.57
CA ILE A 3 -14.41 -17.98 -4.35
C ILE A 3 -13.60 -17.54 -5.57
N LEU A 4 -14.14 -17.71 -6.78
CA LEU A 4 -13.48 -17.28 -8.02
C LEU A 4 -13.39 -15.75 -8.09
N THR A 5 -14.44 -15.06 -7.66
CA THR A 5 -14.43 -13.59 -7.55
C THR A 5 -13.38 -13.09 -6.54
N LEU A 6 -13.23 -13.77 -5.39
CA LEU A 6 -12.21 -13.42 -4.39
C LEU A 6 -10.79 -13.65 -4.92
N GLU A 7 -10.55 -14.77 -5.59
CA GLU A 7 -9.25 -15.11 -6.18
C GLU A 7 -8.87 -14.15 -7.31
N ALA A 8 -9.83 -13.78 -8.17
CA ALA A 8 -9.62 -12.78 -9.21
C ALA A 8 -9.25 -11.40 -8.61
N GLU A 9 -9.94 -10.99 -7.54
CA GLU A 9 -9.65 -9.72 -6.87
C GLU A 9 -8.29 -9.76 -6.14
N ALA A 10 -7.94 -10.88 -5.51
CA ALA A 10 -6.63 -11.11 -4.89
C ALA A 10 -5.49 -11.04 -5.92
N THR A 11 -5.66 -11.72 -7.05
CA THR A 11 -4.72 -11.71 -8.18
C THR A 11 -4.60 -10.32 -8.79
N SER A 12 -5.71 -9.60 -8.94
CA SER A 12 -5.71 -8.22 -9.42
C SER A 12 -4.91 -7.31 -8.49
N ALA A 13 -5.11 -7.43 -7.18
CA ALA A 13 -4.41 -6.63 -6.18
C ALA A 13 -2.89 -6.90 -6.19
N SER A 14 -2.47 -8.16 -6.17
CA SER A 14 -1.03 -8.50 -6.20
C SER A 14 -0.38 -8.14 -7.53
N SER A 15 -1.06 -8.35 -8.65
CA SER A 15 -0.56 -7.92 -9.96
C SER A 15 -0.34 -6.42 -10.01
N LEU A 16 -1.30 -5.60 -9.56
CA LEU A 16 -1.15 -4.14 -9.50
C LEU A 16 0.00 -3.72 -8.59
N ALA A 17 0.17 -4.36 -7.43
CA ALA A 17 1.29 -4.10 -6.54
C ALA A 17 2.63 -4.43 -7.21
N SER A 18 2.77 -5.61 -7.82
CA SER A 18 3.99 -6.02 -8.52
C SER A 18 4.35 -5.09 -9.68
N HIS A 19 3.36 -4.64 -10.46
CA HIS A 19 3.58 -3.67 -11.53
C HIS A 19 3.97 -2.29 -10.98
N GLY A 20 3.31 -1.82 -9.93
CA GLY A 20 3.63 -0.54 -9.28
C GLY A 20 5.04 -0.53 -8.70
N ILE A 21 5.46 -1.61 -8.05
CA ILE A 21 6.83 -1.73 -7.52
C ILE A 21 7.84 -1.83 -8.66
N SER A 22 7.56 -2.62 -9.69
CA SER A 22 8.43 -2.71 -10.87
C SER A 22 8.61 -1.37 -11.57
N ALA A 23 7.57 -0.55 -11.62
CA ALA A 23 7.63 0.80 -12.16
C ALA A 23 8.43 1.73 -11.24
N LEU A 24 8.23 1.64 -9.92
CA LEU A 24 9.00 2.38 -8.91
C LEU A 24 10.49 2.08 -8.99
N GLU A 25 10.88 0.81 -9.07
CA GLU A 25 12.28 0.38 -9.13
C GLU A 25 12.99 0.91 -10.39
N ARG A 26 12.26 1.11 -11.49
CA ARG A 26 12.80 1.63 -12.77
C ARG A 26 12.65 3.14 -12.93
N LEU A 27 12.01 3.83 -12.00
CA LEU A 27 11.67 5.24 -12.14
C LEU A 27 12.93 6.10 -12.19
N SER A 28 13.07 6.84 -13.28
CA SER A 28 14.20 7.72 -13.59
C SER A 28 13.91 9.19 -13.29
N SER A 29 12.64 9.59 -13.44
CA SER A 29 12.17 10.95 -13.24
C SER A 29 10.79 10.96 -12.60
N ALA A 30 10.75 11.36 -11.32
CA ALA A 30 9.50 11.50 -10.58
C ALA A 30 8.53 12.50 -11.23
N ALA A 31 9.05 13.56 -11.85
CA ALA A 31 8.25 14.61 -12.47
C ALA A 31 7.36 14.09 -13.62
N THR A 32 7.75 12.99 -14.26
CA THR A 32 7.06 12.45 -15.44
C THR A 32 6.52 11.03 -15.22
N GLU A 33 7.06 10.29 -14.26
CA GLU A 33 6.81 8.85 -14.10
C GLU A 33 6.14 8.48 -12.77
N ALA A 34 5.94 9.43 -11.84
CA ALA A 34 5.36 9.16 -10.53
C ALA A 34 3.87 8.72 -10.59
N ASP A 35 3.08 9.31 -11.50
CA ASP A 35 1.63 9.09 -11.55
C ASP A 35 1.24 7.61 -11.78
N PRO A 36 1.83 6.87 -12.75
CA PRO A 36 1.59 5.44 -12.90
C PRO A 36 1.96 4.62 -11.65
N VAL A 37 3.06 4.97 -10.98
CA VAL A 37 3.50 4.30 -9.75
C VAL A 37 2.47 4.50 -8.64
N LEU A 38 2.08 5.75 -8.38
CA LEU A 38 1.08 6.11 -7.38
C LEU A 38 -0.27 5.44 -7.67
N ALA A 39 -0.71 5.42 -8.93
CA ALA A 39 -1.98 4.80 -9.33
C ALA A 39 -1.99 3.28 -9.08
N CYS A 40 -0.95 2.58 -9.50
CA CYS A 40 -0.84 1.13 -9.29
C CYS A 40 -0.80 0.78 -7.80
N LEU A 41 0.06 1.45 -7.03
CA LEU A 41 0.24 1.15 -5.61
C LEU A 41 -0.99 1.54 -4.78
N ALA A 42 -1.64 2.68 -5.06
CA ALA A 42 -2.85 3.09 -4.36
C ALA A 42 -4.01 2.12 -4.62
N LEU A 43 -4.23 1.75 -5.89
CA LEU A 43 -5.31 0.81 -6.24
C LEU A 43 -5.06 -0.59 -5.67
N ALA A 44 -3.81 -1.09 -5.73
CA ALA A 44 -3.45 -2.36 -5.12
C ALA A 44 -3.72 -2.36 -3.61
N SER A 45 -3.28 -1.30 -2.92
CA SER A 45 -3.46 -1.12 -1.47
C SER A 45 -4.93 -1.11 -1.08
N GLU A 46 -5.75 -0.34 -1.80
CA GLU A 46 -7.19 -0.26 -1.55
C GLU A 46 -7.86 -1.62 -1.71
N LYS A 47 -7.56 -2.36 -2.79
CA LYS A 47 -8.13 -3.69 -3.03
C LYS A 47 -7.74 -4.66 -1.90
N MET A 48 -6.46 -4.74 -1.56
CA MET A 48 -5.96 -5.60 -0.48
C MET A 48 -6.64 -5.31 0.87
N LEU A 49 -6.76 -4.03 1.22
CA LEU A 49 -7.35 -3.62 2.50
C LEU A 49 -8.86 -3.90 2.54
N LYS A 50 -9.60 -3.62 1.46
CA LYS A 50 -11.04 -3.93 1.39
C LYS A 50 -11.29 -5.43 1.48
N MET A 51 -10.48 -6.25 0.80
CA MET A 51 -10.57 -7.70 0.95
C MET A 51 -10.26 -8.13 2.38
N THR A 52 -9.24 -7.56 3.02
CA THR A 52 -8.91 -7.90 4.42
C THR A 52 -10.08 -7.60 5.35
N ILE A 53 -10.70 -6.41 5.23
CA ILE A 53 -11.87 -6.02 6.03
C ILE A 53 -13.04 -6.96 5.75
N GLY A 54 -13.33 -7.24 4.48
CA GLY A 54 -14.46 -8.08 4.09
C GLY A 54 -14.32 -9.53 4.53
N MET A 55 -13.15 -10.15 4.29
CA MET A 55 -12.85 -11.52 4.70
C MET A 55 -12.88 -11.65 6.23
N THR A 56 -12.32 -10.67 6.94
CA THR A 56 -12.31 -10.71 8.41
C THR A 56 -13.73 -10.58 8.98
N SER A 57 -14.59 -9.73 8.38
CA SER A 57 -16.00 -9.60 8.79
C SER A 57 -16.75 -10.94 8.65
N MET A 58 -16.55 -11.62 7.52
CA MET A 58 -17.13 -12.95 7.30
C MET A 58 -16.62 -13.99 8.29
N ALA A 59 -15.32 -13.96 8.58
CA ALA A 59 -14.70 -14.87 9.54
C ALA A 59 -15.20 -14.66 10.99
N THR A 60 -15.85 -13.52 11.27
CA THR A 60 -16.54 -13.24 12.54
C THR A 60 -18.05 -13.52 12.50
N GLY A 61 -18.56 -14.07 11.39
CA GLY A 61 -19.99 -14.35 11.20
C GLY A 61 -20.82 -13.14 10.75
N GLU A 62 -20.18 -12.01 10.46
CA GLU A 62 -20.85 -10.86 9.87
C GLU A 62 -20.97 -11.03 8.34
N PRO A 63 -21.98 -10.44 7.69
CA PRO A 63 -22.02 -10.39 6.23
C PRO A 63 -20.84 -9.57 5.68
N TRP A 64 -20.52 -9.78 4.40
CA TRP A 64 -19.59 -8.90 3.70
C TRP A 64 -20.05 -7.44 3.81
N PRO A 65 -19.14 -6.48 4.11
CA PRO A 65 -19.50 -5.08 4.25
C PRO A 65 -20.22 -4.56 3.01
N ASP A 66 -21.35 -3.88 3.23
CA ASP A 66 -22.14 -3.35 2.14
C ASP A 66 -21.38 -2.25 1.37
N ARG A 67 -21.92 -1.89 0.20
CA ARG A 67 -21.34 -0.86 -0.65
C ARG A 67 -21.15 0.47 0.10
N ARG A 68 -22.08 0.84 0.99
CA ARG A 68 -22.02 2.11 1.73
C ARG A 68 -20.84 2.11 2.70
N ARG A 69 -20.62 1.02 3.44
CA ARG A 69 -19.47 0.84 4.33
C ARG A 69 -18.17 0.88 3.52
N MET A 70 -18.08 0.12 2.43
CA MET A 70 -16.88 0.09 1.58
C MET A 70 -16.60 1.43 0.87
N GLN A 71 -17.63 2.20 0.52
CA GLN A 71 -17.49 3.56 -0.03
C GLN A 71 -17.17 4.60 1.03
N GLY A 72 -17.55 4.37 2.29
CA GLY A 72 -17.25 5.26 3.43
C GLY A 72 -15.76 5.40 3.76
N TYR A 73 -14.90 4.62 3.12
CA TYR A 73 -13.46 4.83 3.13
C TYR A 73 -12.98 5.84 2.09
N SER A 74 -13.75 6.11 1.02
CA SER A 74 -13.43 7.10 -0.03
C SER A 74 -11.99 7.05 -0.54
N HIS A 75 -11.42 5.85 -0.70
CA HIS A 75 -10.01 5.60 -1.05
C HIS A 75 -8.98 5.94 0.04
N GLY A 76 -9.41 6.23 1.26
CA GLY A 76 -8.60 6.54 2.42
C GLY A 76 -7.80 5.33 2.93
N ILE A 77 -6.67 5.05 2.29
CA ILE A 77 -5.78 3.91 2.59
C ILE A 77 -5.32 3.93 4.03
N THR A 78 -4.95 5.09 4.59
CA THR A 78 -4.53 5.19 5.99
C THR A 78 -5.63 4.77 6.97
N LYS A 79 -6.88 5.17 6.71
CA LYS A 79 -8.04 4.79 7.52
C LYS A 79 -8.33 3.30 7.39
N MET A 80 -8.34 2.77 6.17
CA MET A 80 -8.55 1.34 5.91
C MET A 80 -7.44 0.47 6.52
N ASN A 81 -6.19 0.90 6.45
CA ASN A 81 -5.04 0.22 7.06
C ASN A 81 -5.23 0.08 8.58
N ARG A 82 -5.63 1.17 9.25
CA ARG A 82 -5.90 1.14 10.69
C ARG A 82 -7.03 0.17 11.05
N GLU A 83 -8.13 0.20 10.31
CA GLU A 83 -9.26 -0.70 10.57
C GLU A 83 -8.90 -2.16 10.28
N ALA A 84 -8.31 -2.44 9.11
CA ALA A 84 -7.91 -3.78 8.72
C ALA A 84 -6.93 -4.38 9.74
N MET A 85 -5.91 -3.62 10.16
CA MET A 85 -4.98 -4.07 11.20
C MET A 85 -5.70 -4.31 12.53
N GLY A 86 -6.60 -3.41 12.94
CA GLY A 86 -7.39 -3.57 14.16
C GLY A 86 -8.23 -4.86 14.16
N LEU A 87 -8.90 -5.15 13.04
CA LEU A 87 -9.68 -6.38 12.86
C LEU A 87 -8.80 -7.64 12.92
N LEU A 88 -7.63 -7.61 12.28
CA LEU A 88 -6.68 -8.74 12.33
C LEU A 88 -6.16 -8.95 13.76
N MET A 89 -5.77 -7.88 14.46
CA MET A 89 -5.22 -7.98 15.82
C MET A 89 -6.25 -8.48 16.84
N GLN A 90 -7.53 -8.18 16.66
CA GLN A 90 -8.62 -8.75 17.48
C GLN A 90 -8.74 -10.28 17.33
N ARG A 91 -8.19 -10.85 16.26
CA ARG A 91 -8.23 -12.29 15.94
C ARG A 91 -6.86 -12.95 16.05
N LEU A 92 -5.92 -12.33 16.77
CA LEU A 92 -4.57 -12.87 16.95
C LEU A 92 -4.59 -14.25 17.63
N ASP A 93 -5.59 -14.53 18.47
CA ASP A 93 -5.83 -15.82 19.11
C ASP A 93 -6.19 -16.95 18.11
N LYS A 94 -6.61 -16.58 16.89
CA LYS A 94 -6.91 -17.52 15.81
C LYS A 94 -5.71 -17.82 14.91
N ALA A 95 -4.59 -17.13 15.13
CA ALA A 95 -3.41 -17.32 14.30
C ALA A 95 -2.79 -18.71 14.52
N THR A 96 -2.45 -19.42 13.43
CA THR A 96 -1.69 -20.68 13.53
C THR A 96 -0.34 -20.47 14.22
N HIS A 97 0.31 -19.32 13.95
CA HIS A 97 1.58 -18.93 14.57
C HIS A 97 1.58 -17.44 14.92
N PRO A 98 1.01 -17.04 16.07
CA PRO A 98 0.90 -15.63 16.46
C PRO A 98 2.24 -14.85 16.47
N PRO A 99 3.37 -15.41 16.95
CA PRO A 99 4.65 -14.70 16.94
C PRO A 99 5.14 -14.32 15.54
N VAL A 100 4.84 -15.13 14.51
CA VAL A 100 5.24 -14.84 13.13
C VAL A 100 4.51 -13.61 12.61
N VAL A 101 3.21 -13.51 12.89
CA VAL A 101 2.37 -12.37 12.49
C VAL A 101 2.79 -11.11 13.24
N LEU A 102 3.03 -11.22 14.55
CA LEU A 102 3.51 -10.09 15.35
C LEU A 102 4.87 -9.60 14.87
N ASN A 103 5.80 -10.50 14.57
CA ASN A 103 7.11 -10.12 14.04
C ASN A 103 6.97 -9.39 12.70
N ALA A 104 6.15 -9.88 11.78
CA ALA A 104 5.88 -9.20 10.52
C ALA A 104 5.27 -7.80 10.73
N ALA A 105 4.31 -7.67 11.65
CA ALA A 105 3.73 -6.37 11.97
C ALA A 105 4.78 -5.41 12.56
N LEU A 106 5.61 -5.88 13.50
CA LEU A 106 6.65 -5.08 14.12
C LEU A 106 7.72 -4.63 13.10
N THR A 107 8.17 -5.52 12.21
CA THR A 107 9.15 -5.16 11.16
C THR A 107 8.59 -4.19 10.13
N SER A 108 7.26 -4.13 9.95
CA SER A 108 6.62 -3.12 9.08
C SER A 108 6.48 -1.74 9.74
N VAL A 109 6.41 -1.71 11.08
CA VAL A 109 6.30 -0.50 11.91
C VAL A 109 7.68 0.12 12.16
N ASP A 110 8.74 -0.67 12.09
CA ASP A 110 10.15 -0.25 12.25
C ASP A 110 10.70 0.57 11.04
N VAL A 111 9.79 1.24 10.33
CA VAL A 111 10.06 1.98 9.10
C VAL A 111 9.31 3.31 9.23
N THR A 112 9.97 4.31 9.80
CA THR A 112 9.40 5.66 10.06
C THR A 112 8.77 6.30 8.81
N TRP A 113 9.12 5.84 7.61
CA TRP A 113 8.64 6.34 6.32
C TRP A 113 7.47 5.54 5.70
N THR A 114 7.01 4.44 6.30
CA THR A 114 5.80 3.72 5.82
C THR A 114 4.54 4.58 5.94
N SER A 115 4.44 5.39 7.01
CA SER A 115 3.26 6.26 7.21
C SER A 115 3.14 7.36 6.15
N PRO A 116 4.20 8.12 5.82
CA PRO A 116 4.22 9.04 4.67
C PRO A 116 3.85 8.37 3.35
N LEU A 117 4.37 7.16 3.09
CA LEU A 117 4.01 6.40 1.90
C LEU A 117 2.50 6.12 1.84
N LEU A 118 1.91 5.59 2.91
CA LEU A 118 0.48 5.29 2.94
C LEU A 118 -0.40 6.56 2.87
N ALA A 119 0.07 7.67 3.45
CA ALA A 119 -0.61 8.95 3.34
C ALA A 119 -0.62 9.47 1.89
N ALA A 120 0.52 9.45 1.20
CA ALA A 120 0.61 9.82 -0.21
C ALA A 120 -0.31 8.97 -1.10
N LEU A 121 -0.32 7.64 -0.90
CA LEU A 121 -1.22 6.75 -1.64
C LEU A 121 -2.70 7.05 -1.32
N SER A 122 -3.01 7.33 -0.05
CA SER A 122 -4.36 7.67 0.41
C SER A 122 -4.87 8.96 -0.25
N ASP A 123 -4.06 10.02 -0.25
CA ASP A 123 -4.44 11.32 -0.82
C ASP A 123 -4.55 11.23 -2.34
N TYR A 124 -3.63 10.50 -2.98
CA TYR A 124 -3.67 10.26 -4.42
C TYR A 124 -4.97 9.55 -4.83
N GLY A 125 -5.33 8.48 -4.11
CA GLY A 125 -6.55 7.71 -4.35
C GLY A 125 -7.83 8.50 -4.09
N SER A 126 -7.83 9.39 -3.10
CA SER A 126 -9.02 10.13 -2.63
C SER A 126 -9.41 11.31 -3.54
N GLY A 127 -8.48 11.79 -4.36
CA GLY A 127 -8.74 12.87 -5.31
C GLY A 127 -7.49 13.50 -5.90
N GLY A 128 -6.32 13.31 -5.29
CA GLY A 128 -5.05 13.86 -5.77
C GLY A 128 -4.72 13.53 -7.22
N ARG A 129 -5.13 12.35 -7.71
CA ARG A 129 -4.96 11.95 -9.13
C ARG A 129 -5.65 12.87 -10.15
N PHE A 130 -6.60 13.71 -9.72
CA PHE A 130 -7.30 14.66 -10.58
C PHE A 130 -6.82 16.11 -10.39
N TYR A 131 -5.81 16.35 -9.55
CA TYR A 131 -5.33 17.69 -9.18
C TYR A 131 -5.10 18.60 -10.39
N ASN A 132 -4.40 18.12 -11.43
CA ASN A 132 -4.12 18.92 -12.62
C ASN A 132 -5.39 19.23 -13.43
N LEU A 133 -6.34 18.30 -13.50
CA LEU A 133 -7.64 18.53 -14.16
C LEU A 133 -8.49 19.54 -13.38
N ASP A 134 -8.51 19.42 -12.06
CA ASP A 134 -9.19 20.38 -11.18
C ASP A 134 -8.56 21.77 -11.30
N THR A 135 -7.24 21.86 -11.47
CA THR A 135 -6.52 23.13 -11.70
C THR A 135 -6.99 23.76 -13.00
N LEU A 136 -7.11 22.97 -14.08
CA LEU A 136 -7.61 23.44 -15.37
C LEU A 136 -9.08 23.88 -15.29
N ALA A 137 -9.87 23.26 -14.41
CA ALA A 137 -11.26 23.63 -14.17
C ALA A 137 -11.43 24.85 -13.25
N GLY A 138 -10.36 25.33 -12.60
CA GLY A 138 -10.41 26.43 -11.62
C GLY A 138 -11.05 26.03 -10.29
N GLU A 139 -11.05 24.74 -9.97
CA GLU A 139 -11.63 24.19 -8.73
C GLU A 139 -10.68 24.35 -7.53
N GLU A 140 -11.25 24.41 -6.33
CA GLU A 140 -10.47 24.43 -5.09
C GLU A 140 -9.86 23.06 -4.78
N HIS A 141 -8.57 23.02 -4.46
CA HIS A 141 -7.87 21.78 -4.15
C HIS A 141 -8.05 21.35 -2.70
N LYS A 142 -8.60 20.15 -2.51
CA LYS A 142 -8.73 19.51 -1.19
C LYS A 142 -7.53 18.64 -0.81
N PHE A 143 -6.70 18.29 -1.80
CA PHE A 143 -5.56 17.38 -1.65
C PHE A 143 -4.29 18.02 -2.23
N PRO A 144 -3.10 17.61 -1.77
CA PRO A 144 -1.84 18.02 -2.38
C PRO A 144 -1.77 17.64 -3.88
N SER A 145 -0.83 18.24 -4.61
CA SER A 145 -0.51 17.77 -5.97
C SER A 145 0.20 16.41 -5.93
N PRO A 146 0.08 15.55 -6.96
CA PRO A 146 0.85 14.31 -7.05
C PRO A 146 2.36 14.53 -6.90
N ALA A 147 2.89 15.62 -7.44
CA ALA A 147 4.29 16.00 -7.28
C ALA A 147 4.67 16.31 -5.82
N GLN A 148 3.77 16.95 -5.06
CA GLN A 148 3.99 17.19 -3.63
C GLN A 148 3.93 15.88 -2.84
N MET A 149 2.93 15.04 -3.09
CA MET A 149 2.80 13.72 -2.45
C MET A 149 4.05 12.86 -2.67
N TRP A 150 4.61 12.91 -3.89
CA TRP A 150 5.85 12.22 -4.20
C TRP A 150 7.03 12.76 -3.39
N ARG A 151 7.22 14.09 -3.39
CA ARG A 151 8.29 14.73 -2.60
C ARG A 151 8.19 14.38 -1.12
N ASP A 152 7.00 14.39 -0.55
CA ASP A 152 6.80 14.04 0.87
C ASP A 152 7.25 12.61 1.18
N MET A 153 7.06 11.66 0.24
CA MET A 153 7.60 10.30 0.38
C MET A 153 9.13 10.26 0.27
N GLU A 154 9.71 11.00 -0.67
CA GLU A 154 11.16 11.07 -0.84
C GLU A 154 11.84 11.68 0.38
N ASP A 155 11.31 12.80 0.88
CA ASP A 155 11.82 13.52 2.04
C ASP A 155 11.77 12.64 3.29
N ALA A 156 10.72 11.83 3.46
CA ALA A 156 10.64 10.88 4.56
C ALA A 156 11.73 9.80 4.51
N VAL A 157 12.05 9.30 3.31
CA VAL A 157 13.16 8.34 3.14
C VAL A 157 14.49 9.01 3.39
N ILE A 158 14.72 10.20 2.83
CA ILE A 158 15.96 10.96 2.98
C ILE A 158 16.21 11.33 4.45
N ALA A 159 15.16 11.71 5.19
CA ALA A 159 15.27 12.00 6.61
C ALA A 159 15.69 10.77 7.43
N ALA A 160 15.25 9.57 7.03
CA ALA A 160 15.63 8.31 7.67
C ALA A 160 16.96 7.74 7.18
N HIS A 161 17.34 8.06 5.94
CA HIS A 161 18.52 7.57 5.24
C HIS A 161 19.28 8.74 4.57
N PRO A 162 20.00 9.59 5.33
CA PRO A 162 20.71 10.73 4.77
C PRO A 162 21.74 10.34 3.70
N GLU A 163 22.27 9.11 3.75
CA GLU A 163 23.18 8.56 2.73
C GLU A 163 22.56 8.50 1.33
N VAL A 164 21.22 8.43 1.24
CA VAL A 164 20.50 8.45 -0.04
C VAL A 164 20.62 9.82 -0.71
N LEU A 165 20.58 10.90 0.07
CA LEU A 165 20.73 12.26 -0.45
C LEU A 165 22.15 12.50 -0.97
N GLU A 166 23.17 12.02 -0.25
CA GLU A 166 24.57 12.10 -0.68
C GLU A 166 24.77 11.41 -2.04
N PHE A 167 24.19 10.22 -2.21
CA PHE A 167 24.27 9.48 -3.47
C PHE A 167 23.54 10.18 -4.63
N LEU A 168 22.34 10.73 -4.36
CA LEU A 168 21.57 11.50 -5.35
C LEU A 168 22.34 12.74 -5.82
N ALA A 169 22.95 13.48 -4.89
CA ALA A 169 23.73 14.68 -5.18
C ALA A 169 24.99 14.35 -5.99
N ALA A 170 25.72 13.27 -5.63
CA ALA A 170 26.92 12.84 -6.34
C ALA A 170 26.65 12.37 -7.78
N SER A 171 25.44 11.84 -8.03
CA SER A 171 25.05 11.27 -9.32
C SER A 171 24.39 12.27 -10.28
N GLY A 172 24.35 13.56 -9.95
CA GLY A 172 23.73 14.59 -10.78
C GLY A 172 22.20 14.57 -10.81
N GLY A 173 21.56 13.87 -9.85
CA GLY A 173 20.13 13.98 -9.53
C GLY A 173 19.11 13.36 -10.51
N SER A 174 19.50 13.00 -11.73
CA SER A 174 18.53 12.62 -12.79
C SER A 174 19.04 11.47 -13.67
N ASN A 175 18.85 10.24 -13.20
CA ASN A 175 18.74 8.99 -13.99
C ASN A 175 18.25 7.87 -13.06
N ALA A 176 17.74 6.76 -13.60
CA ALA A 176 17.31 5.58 -12.82
C ALA A 176 18.43 5.06 -11.89
N GLU A 177 19.68 5.08 -12.32
CA GLU A 177 20.83 4.66 -11.48
C GLU A 177 21.02 5.55 -10.26
N ALA A 178 20.92 6.88 -10.43
CA ALA A 178 21.04 7.85 -9.34
C ALA A 178 19.93 7.67 -8.29
N ARG A 179 18.73 7.29 -8.74
CA ARG A 179 17.54 7.12 -7.89
C ARG A 179 17.38 5.72 -7.33
N GLY A 180 18.21 4.77 -7.77
CA GLY A 180 18.14 3.37 -7.39
C GLY A 180 18.03 3.13 -5.87
N PRO A 181 18.92 3.71 -5.04
CA PRO A 181 18.84 3.54 -3.58
C PRO A 181 17.52 4.06 -2.99
N LEU A 182 17.06 5.24 -3.41
CA LEU A 182 15.79 5.84 -2.96
C LEU A 182 14.60 4.95 -3.34
N ASN A 183 14.52 4.57 -4.61
CA ASN A 183 13.44 3.72 -5.13
C ASN A 183 13.41 2.37 -4.41
N ALA A 184 14.58 1.77 -4.15
CA ALA A 184 14.70 0.50 -3.42
C ALA A 184 14.19 0.61 -1.98
N LYS A 185 14.43 1.72 -1.28
CA LYS A 185 13.91 1.95 0.08
C LYS A 185 12.38 2.10 0.08
N LEU A 186 11.82 2.83 -0.88
CA LEU A 186 10.36 2.97 -1.05
C LEU A 186 9.71 1.63 -1.38
N ALA A 187 10.30 0.87 -2.32
CA ALA A 187 9.82 -0.46 -2.70
C ALA A 187 9.85 -1.43 -1.52
N THR A 188 10.96 -1.44 -0.76
CA THR A 188 11.11 -2.28 0.44
C THR A 188 10.06 -1.93 1.50
N ALA A 189 9.82 -0.64 1.75
CA ALA A 189 8.80 -0.21 2.70
C ALA A 189 7.41 -0.71 2.30
N PHE A 190 7.04 -0.55 1.03
CA PHE A 190 5.76 -1.06 0.52
C PHE A 190 5.66 -2.58 0.63
N ARG A 191 6.70 -3.33 0.22
CA ARG A 191 6.74 -4.80 0.31
C ARG A 191 6.60 -5.28 1.75
N ASN A 192 7.29 -4.65 2.69
CA ASN A 192 7.23 -5.01 4.11
C ASN A 192 5.83 -4.76 4.69
N TRP A 193 5.23 -3.61 4.39
CA TRP A 193 3.86 -3.29 4.78
C TRP A 193 2.86 -4.30 4.20
N TRP A 194 2.96 -4.60 2.91
CA TRP A 194 2.10 -5.58 2.23
C TRP A 194 2.27 -6.99 2.81
N ALA A 195 3.50 -7.38 3.12
CA ALA A 195 3.82 -8.70 3.65
C ALA A 195 3.14 -8.97 5.00
N VAL A 196 2.82 -7.95 5.80
CA VAL A 196 2.04 -8.12 7.03
C VAL A 196 0.68 -8.73 6.74
N TYR A 197 -0.03 -8.20 5.74
CA TYR A 197 -1.35 -8.68 5.36
C TYR A 197 -1.29 -10.07 4.76
N ALA A 198 -0.37 -10.31 3.83
CA ALA A 198 -0.15 -11.64 3.26
C ALA A 198 0.16 -12.68 4.35
N THR A 199 1.00 -12.33 5.32
CA THR A 199 1.34 -13.19 6.47
C THR A 199 0.13 -13.43 7.36
N ALA A 200 -0.62 -12.38 7.71
CA ALA A 200 -1.81 -12.50 8.52
C ALA A 200 -2.88 -13.40 7.88
N TRP A 201 -3.06 -13.30 6.56
CA TRP A 201 -3.97 -14.17 5.81
C TRP A 201 -3.51 -15.63 5.83
N LYS A 202 -2.22 -15.90 5.53
CA LYS A 202 -1.65 -17.26 5.56
C LYS A 202 -1.81 -17.94 6.93
N HIS A 203 -1.76 -17.16 8.01
CA HIS A 203 -1.92 -17.66 9.37
C HIS A 203 -3.37 -17.65 9.89
N GLY A 204 -4.35 -17.32 9.06
CA GLY A 204 -5.78 -17.49 9.36
C GLY A 204 -6.46 -16.32 10.08
N LEU A 205 -5.78 -15.18 10.26
CA LEU A 205 -6.39 -14.03 10.95
C LEU A 205 -7.57 -13.45 10.16
N ALA A 206 -7.49 -13.47 8.82
CA ALA A 206 -8.57 -13.01 7.95
C ALA A 206 -9.65 -14.09 7.67
N GLY A 207 -9.60 -15.25 8.34
CA GLY A 207 -10.49 -16.38 8.09
C GLY A 207 -9.82 -17.53 7.33
N ASP A 208 -10.42 -18.71 7.40
CA ASP A 208 -9.85 -19.92 6.79
C ASP A 208 -9.94 -19.88 5.27
N GLU A 209 -10.98 -19.26 4.73
CA GLU A 209 -11.16 -19.01 3.30
C GLU A 209 -10.09 -18.07 2.73
N ALA A 210 -9.53 -17.17 3.55
CA ALA A 210 -8.48 -16.23 3.14
C ALA A 210 -7.08 -16.87 3.13
N ARG A 211 -6.87 -18.00 3.83
CA ARG A 211 -5.55 -18.65 3.93
C ARG A 211 -4.91 -18.99 2.57
N PRO A 212 -5.59 -19.68 1.63
CA PRO A 212 -5.00 -19.96 0.32
C PRO A 212 -4.70 -18.66 -0.44
N LEU A 213 -5.58 -17.65 -0.33
CA LEU A 213 -5.39 -16.35 -0.97
C LEU A 213 -4.19 -15.58 -0.40
N GLY A 214 -3.80 -15.83 0.86
CA GLY A 214 -2.59 -15.28 1.45
C GLY A 214 -1.32 -15.57 0.63
N TRP A 215 -1.29 -16.69 -0.11
CA TRP A 215 -0.21 -17.02 -1.04
C TRP A 215 -0.36 -16.30 -2.38
N VAL A 216 -1.59 -16.14 -2.87
CA VAL A 216 -1.90 -15.38 -4.11
C VAL A 216 -1.53 -13.91 -3.98
N ILE A 217 -1.79 -13.33 -2.80
CA ILE A 217 -1.46 -11.93 -2.56
C ILE A 217 0.01 -11.72 -2.18
N ALA A 218 0.78 -12.76 -1.87
CA ALA A 218 2.18 -12.56 -1.51
C ALA A 218 2.97 -11.97 -2.69
N LEU A 219 3.80 -10.97 -2.42
CA LEU A 219 4.71 -10.40 -3.41
C LEU A 219 6.03 -11.15 -3.38
N ASP A 220 6.58 -11.44 -4.55
CA ASP A 220 7.93 -11.98 -4.67
C ASP A 220 8.94 -10.98 -4.07
N ARG A 221 10.00 -11.54 -3.48
CA ARG A 221 11.10 -10.75 -2.88
C ARG A 221 12.12 -10.35 -3.94
#